data_AF-A0A496VLG1-F1
#
_entry.id   AF-A0A496VLG1-F1
#
_cell.length_a   1.000
_cell.length_b   1.000
_cell.length_c   1.000
_cell.angle_alpha   90.00
_cell.angle_beta   90.00
_cell.angle_gamma   90.00
#
_symmetry.space_group_name_H-M   'P 1'
#
loop_
_entity.id
_entity.type
_entity.pdbx_description
1 polymer ?
#
loop_
_entity_poly.entity_id
_entity_poly.type
_entity_poly.pdbx_seq_one_letter_code
_entity_poly.pdbx_strand_id
1 'polypeptide(L)'
;MAYYYSLRGWLEVEPENFSHTIEMLKSLQKQYEADPKLSLYLKGWCWNEANINWTAYLFYGADVTEEGLKFFKSMLSLIAKSGLKLSGYFHAQGEDGEKNYLYKMTDDCVQLEKSLHRLEIS
;
A
#
# COMPACT_ATOMS: atom_id res chain seq x y z
N MET A 1 -11.85 14.85 16.58
CA MET A 1 -11.28 14.83 15.22
C MET A 1 -10.69 13.45 15.00
N ALA A 2 -10.85 12.89 13.80
CA ALA A 2 -10.19 11.63 13.47
C ALA A 2 -8.70 11.90 13.23
N TYR A 3 -7.83 11.00 13.70
CA TYR A 3 -6.38 11.07 13.49
C TYR A 3 -6.04 10.44 12.15
N TYR A 4 -5.25 11.13 11.32
CA TYR A 4 -4.89 10.69 9.98
C TYR A 4 -3.41 10.28 9.87
N TYR A 5 -3.17 9.41 8.90
CA TYR A 5 -1.85 8.99 8.44
C TYR A 5 -1.71 9.32 6.97
N SER A 6 -0.64 10.02 6.61
CA SER A 6 -0.19 10.14 5.22
C SER A 6 0.49 8.83 4.83
N LEU A 7 -0.21 7.98 4.09
CA LEU A 7 0.25 6.68 3.63
C LEU A 7 0.68 6.77 2.16
N ARG A 8 1.94 6.41 1.88
CA ARG A 8 2.53 6.52 0.54
C ARG A 8 3.57 5.45 0.28
N GLY A 9 3.72 5.02 -0.97
CA GLY A 9 4.73 4.04 -1.32
C GLY A 9 4.54 3.41 -2.69
N TRP A 10 5.22 2.30 -2.89
CA TRP A 10 5.22 1.59 -4.16
C TRP A 10 5.37 0.07 -3.98
N LEU A 11 4.91 -0.64 -4.99
CA LEU A 11 5.05 -2.07 -5.19
C LEU A 11 5.63 -2.32 -6.59
N GLU A 12 6.73 -3.03 -6.63
CA GLU A 12 7.33 -3.59 -7.83
C GLU A 12 6.58 -4.86 -8.22
N VAL A 13 6.31 -4.97 -9.52
CA VAL A 13 5.60 -6.07 -10.15
C VAL A 13 6.38 -6.47 -11.40
N GLU A 14 6.60 -7.77 -11.56
CA GLU A 14 7.16 -8.32 -12.80
C GLU A 14 6.22 -8.03 -13.98
N PRO A 15 6.73 -7.69 -15.18
CA PRO A 15 5.90 -7.30 -16.32
C PRO A 15 4.84 -8.33 -16.71
N GLU A 16 5.17 -9.62 -16.60
CA GLU A 16 4.26 -10.74 -16.85
C GLU A 16 3.08 -10.80 -15.87
N ASN A 17 3.27 -10.30 -14.66
CA ASN A 17 2.27 -10.28 -13.59
C ASN A 17 1.50 -8.96 -13.50
N PHE A 18 1.89 -7.94 -14.28
CA PHE A 18 1.32 -6.60 -14.19
C PHE A 18 -0.19 -6.59 -14.46
N SER A 19 -0.63 -7.12 -15.61
CA SER A 19 -2.05 -7.14 -15.97
C SER A 19 -2.90 -7.86 -14.91
N HIS A 20 -2.41 -8.99 -14.41
CA HIS A 20 -3.12 -9.75 -13.36
C HIS A 20 -3.23 -8.96 -12.05
N THR A 21 -2.16 -8.27 -11.65
CA THR A 21 -2.16 -7.44 -10.43
C THR A 21 -3.13 -6.26 -10.56
N ILE A 22 -3.18 -5.63 -11.74
CA ILE A 22 -4.14 -4.54 -12.02
C ILE A 22 -5.57 -5.04 -12.00
N GLU A 23 -5.87 -6.19 -12.59
CA GLU A 23 -7.20 -6.80 -12.57
C GLU A 23 -7.64 -7.15 -11.14
N MET A 24 -6.74 -7.65 -10.30
CA MET A 24 -7.00 -7.88 -8.89
C MET A 24 -7.36 -6.58 -8.16
N LEU A 25 -6.59 -5.49 -8.36
CA LEU A 25 -6.89 -4.18 -7.75
C LEU A 25 -8.22 -3.61 -8.23
N LYS A 26 -8.52 -3.69 -9.53
CA LYS A 26 -9.81 -3.27 -10.10
C LYS A 26 -10.97 -4.09 -9.53
N SER A 27 -10.77 -5.39 -9.34
CA SER A 27 -11.78 -6.27 -8.72
C SER A 27 -12.05 -5.89 -7.27
N LEU A 28 -11.01 -5.54 -6.50
CA LEU A 28 -11.15 -5.04 -5.13
C LEU A 28 -11.88 -3.70 -5.09
N GLN A 29 -11.54 -2.76 -5.99
CA GLN A 29 -12.26 -1.49 -6.12
C GLN A 29 -13.76 -1.70 -6.35
N LYS A 30 -14.12 -2.65 -7.21
CA LYS A 30 -15.52 -3.01 -7.46
C LYS A 30 -16.18 -3.70 -6.26
N GLN A 31 -15.47 -4.60 -5.58
CA GLN A 31 -15.99 -5.31 -4.41
C GLN A 31 -16.41 -4.34 -3.28
N TYR A 32 -15.64 -3.28 -3.06
CA TYR A 32 -15.88 -2.29 -2.00
C TYR A 32 -16.57 -1.01 -2.49
N GLU A 33 -17.09 -0.98 -3.73
CA GLU A 33 -17.70 0.21 -4.33
C GLU A 33 -18.88 0.75 -3.51
N ALA A 34 -19.67 -0.14 -2.90
CA ALA A 34 -20.81 0.23 -2.06
C ALA A 34 -20.43 0.75 -0.67
N ASP A 35 -19.17 0.59 -0.24
CA ASP A 35 -18.66 1.16 1.01
C ASP A 35 -17.98 2.51 0.73
N PRO A 36 -18.59 3.65 1.11
CA PRO A 36 -18.06 4.96 0.77
C PRO A 36 -16.67 5.22 1.35
N LYS A 37 -16.31 4.61 2.48
CA LYS A 37 -15.04 4.86 3.15
C LYS A 37 -13.93 3.99 2.57
N LEU A 38 -14.19 2.70 2.39
CA LEU A 38 -13.21 1.77 1.83
C LEU A 38 -12.95 2.04 0.34
N SER A 39 -13.99 2.39 -0.41
CA SER A 39 -13.85 2.80 -1.82
C SER A 39 -12.95 4.02 -1.98
N LEU A 40 -13.01 4.99 -1.05
CA LEU A 40 -12.09 6.14 -1.06
C LEU A 40 -10.64 5.72 -0.85
N TYR A 41 -10.36 4.82 0.10
CA TYR A 41 -9.00 4.34 0.35
C TYR A 41 -8.42 3.56 -0.83
N LEU A 42 -9.24 2.89 -1.62
CA LEU A 42 -8.80 2.16 -2.82
C LEU A 42 -8.47 3.06 -4.01
N LYS A 43 -8.94 4.31 -4.02
CA LYS A 43 -8.59 5.30 -5.06
C LYS A 43 -7.16 5.84 -4.92
N GLY A 44 -6.49 5.57 -3.80
CA GLY A 44 -5.09 5.94 -3.61
C GLY A 44 -4.10 5.17 -4.49
N TRP A 45 -4.52 4.04 -5.08
CA TRP A 45 -3.70 3.28 -6.02
C TRP A 45 -3.61 3.96 -7.38
N CYS A 46 -2.41 4.07 -7.92
CA CYS A 46 -2.16 4.51 -9.28
C CYS A 46 -0.99 3.74 -9.89
N TRP A 47 -0.97 3.66 -11.21
CA TRP A 47 0.06 2.95 -11.97
C TRP A 47 0.17 3.55 -13.36
N ASN A 48 1.27 3.26 -14.03
CA ASN A 48 1.44 3.59 -15.43
C ASN A 48 1.24 2.33 -16.26
N GLU A 49 0.36 2.38 -17.26
CA GLU A 49 0.14 1.26 -18.20
C GLU A 49 1.23 1.20 -19.29
N ALA A 50 1.99 2.29 -19.48
CA ALA A 50 3.13 2.28 -20.39
C ALA A 50 4.34 1.61 -19.71
N ASN A 51 4.86 0.56 -20.33
CA ASN A 51 6.09 -0.09 -19.89
C ASN A 51 7.26 0.88 -20.03
N ILE A 52 7.89 1.23 -18.91
CA ILE A 52 9.10 2.06 -18.93
C ILE A 52 10.32 1.18 -19.23
N ASN A 53 10.39 -0.07 -18.73
CA ASN A 53 11.42 -1.09 -19.00
C ASN A 53 10.96 -2.51 -18.54
N TRP A 54 11.80 -3.25 -17.80
CA TRP A 54 11.62 -4.64 -17.33
C TRP A 54 10.89 -4.77 -15.99
N THR A 55 10.46 -3.66 -15.38
CA THR A 55 9.76 -3.65 -14.10
C THR A 55 8.59 -2.68 -14.18
N ALA A 56 7.44 -3.10 -13.69
CA ALA A 56 6.28 -2.24 -13.53
C ALA A 56 6.11 -1.86 -12.05
N TYR A 57 5.56 -0.67 -11.81
CA TYR A 57 5.37 -0.14 -10.46
C TYR A 57 3.93 0.28 -10.23
N LEU A 58 3.39 -0.14 -9.10
CA LEU A 58 2.12 0.33 -8.55
C LEU A 58 2.43 1.27 -7.39
N PHE A 59 1.88 2.46 -7.42
CA PHE A 59 2.03 3.45 -6.38
C PHE A 59 0.78 3.54 -5.54
N TYR A 60 0.95 3.89 -4.27
CA TYR A 60 -0.16 4.25 -3.40
C TYR A 60 0.13 5.60 -2.76
N GLY A 61 -0.90 6.44 -2.67
CA GLY A 61 -0.86 7.69 -1.92
C GLY A 61 -2.25 8.10 -1.46
N ALA A 62 -2.46 8.19 -0.15
CA ALA A 62 -3.69 8.72 0.44
C ALA A 62 -3.50 9.11 1.91
N ASP A 63 -4.32 10.04 2.39
CA ASP A 63 -4.53 10.24 3.81
C ASP A 63 -5.61 9.29 4.32
N VAL A 64 -5.25 8.48 5.31
CA VAL A 64 -6.11 7.41 5.82
C VAL A 64 -6.27 7.50 7.33
N THR A 65 -7.42 7.11 7.86
CA THR A 65 -7.59 6.94 9.31
C THR A 65 -6.88 5.66 9.77
N GLU A 66 -6.79 5.43 11.09
CA GLU A 66 -6.25 4.17 11.62
C GLU A 66 -6.99 2.92 11.08
N GLU A 67 -8.30 3.00 10.89
CA GLU A 67 -9.08 1.94 10.23
C GLU A 67 -8.66 1.73 8.77
N GLY A 68 -8.38 2.81 8.04
CA GLY A 68 -7.86 2.72 6.67
C GLY A 68 -6.48 2.09 6.61
N LEU A 69 -5.64 2.35 7.61
CA LEU A 69 -4.34 1.72 7.75
C LEU A 69 -4.45 0.20 8.02
N LYS A 70 -5.39 -0.22 8.87
CA LYS A 70 -5.71 -1.65 9.11
C LYS A 70 -6.22 -2.31 7.83
N PHE A 71 -7.11 -1.63 7.11
CA PHE A 71 -7.63 -2.10 5.82
C PHE A 71 -6.51 -2.24 4.78
N PHE A 72 -5.63 -1.24 4.68
CA PHE A 72 -4.47 -1.28 3.78
C PHE A 72 -3.55 -2.47 4.07
N LYS A 73 -3.26 -2.76 5.34
CA LYS A 73 -2.49 -3.94 5.72
C LYS A 73 -3.17 -5.24 5.25
N SER A 74 -4.48 -5.38 5.48
CA SER A 74 -5.24 -6.55 5.03
C SER A 74 -5.20 -6.69 3.50
N MET A 75 -5.25 -5.58 2.78
CA MET A 75 -5.14 -5.54 1.32
C MET A 75 -3.76 -6.00 0.85
N LEU A 76 -2.67 -5.46 1.43
CA LEU A 76 -1.32 -5.94 1.12
C LEU A 76 -1.17 -7.44 1.38
N SER A 77 -1.73 -7.94 2.49
CA SER A 77 -1.72 -9.39 2.79
C SER A 77 -2.56 -10.21 1.81
N LEU A 78 -3.61 -9.65 1.22
CA LEU A 78 -4.40 -10.31 0.19
C LEU A 78 -3.63 -10.36 -1.14
N ILE A 79 -3.01 -9.25 -1.52
CA ILE A 79 -2.19 -9.14 -2.74
C ILE A 79 -0.99 -10.09 -2.63
N ALA A 80 -0.30 -10.14 -1.49
CA ALA A 80 0.76 -11.12 -1.22
C ALA A 80 0.34 -12.58 -1.46
N LYS A 81 -0.90 -12.97 -1.11
CA LYS A 81 -1.37 -14.35 -1.29
C LYS A 81 -1.55 -14.75 -2.76
N SER A 82 -1.41 -13.83 -3.70
CA SER A 82 -1.46 -14.14 -5.14
C SER A 82 -0.22 -14.87 -5.65
N GLY A 83 0.91 -14.83 -4.93
CA GLY A 83 2.12 -15.58 -5.29
C GLY A 83 2.89 -14.99 -6.48
N LEU A 84 2.85 -13.65 -6.65
CA LEU A 84 3.41 -12.92 -7.79
C LEU A 84 4.84 -12.38 -7.51
N LYS A 85 5.45 -12.77 -6.38
CA LYS A 85 6.78 -12.35 -5.93
C LYS A 85 6.93 -10.84 -5.84
N LEU A 86 5.95 -10.20 -5.22
CA LEU A 86 5.87 -8.75 -5.13
C LEU A 86 6.88 -8.23 -4.10
N SER A 87 7.47 -7.08 -4.39
CA SER A 87 8.40 -6.40 -3.49
C SER A 87 8.09 -4.91 -3.44
N GLY A 88 8.31 -4.23 -2.32
CA GLY A 88 7.95 -2.82 -2.22
C GLY A 88 7.96 -2.26 -0.80
N TYR A 89 7.68 -0.97 -0.70
CA TYR A 89 7.73 -0.23 0.55
C TYR A 89 6.61 0.80 0.62
N PHE A 90 5.93 0.85 1.76
CA PHE A 90 4.95 1.88 2.07
C PHE A 90 5.23 2.49 3.45
N HIS A 91 5.29 3.80 3.50
CA HIS A 91 5.46 4.58 4.73
C HIS A 91 4.12 5.22 5.10
N ALA A 92 3.69 5.02 6.34
CA ALA A 92 2.57 5.73 6.93
C ALA A 92 3.08 6.63 8.06
N GLN A 93 2.88 7.93 7.89
CA GLN A 93 3.27 8.94 8.86
C GLN A 93 2.02 9.58 9.46
N GLY A 94 1.89 9.52 10.79
CA GLY A 94 0.83 10.20 11.50
C GLY A 94 0.92 11.72 11.35
N GLU A 95 -0.22 12.40 11.46
CA GLU A 95 -0.33 13.87 11.29
C GLU A 95 0.53 14.68 12.27
N ASP A 96 0.85 14.12 13.44
CA ASP A 96 1.76 14.71 14.45
C ASP A 96 3.24 14.35 14.21
N GLY A 97 3.53 13.48 13.26
CA GLY A 97 4.88 12.97 12.96
C GLY A 97 5.42 11.96 13.96
N GLU A 98 4.72 11.67 15.05
CA GLU A 98 5.16 10.79 16.14
C GLU A 98 5.00 9.32 15.75
N LYS A 99 3.89 8.98 15.09
CA LYS A 99 3.61 7.60 14.65
C LYS A 99 4.14 7.35 13.25
N ASN A 100 5.07 6.41 13.12
CA ASN A 100 5.65 6.03 11.84
C ASN A 100 5.62 4.52 11.66
N TYR A 101 5.00 4.08 10.57
CA TYR A 101 4.89 2.68 10.17
C TYR A 101 5.54 2.49 8.81
N LEU A 102 6.35 1.44 8.68
CA LEU A 102 6.91 1.00 7.42
C LEU A 102 6.38 -0.40 7.11
N TYR A 103 5.64 -0.52 6.02
CA TYR A 103 5.21 -1.78 5.44
C TYR A 103 6.23 -2.16 4.38
N LYS A 104 6.95 -3.25 4.61
CA LYS A 104 7.89 -3.82 3.66
C LYS A 104 7.29 -5.08 3.06
N MET A 105 7.25 -5.16 1.74
CA MET A 105 6.94 -6.37 1.00
C MET A 105 8.24 -6.92 0.41
N THR A 106 8.51 -8.21 0.61
CA THR A 106 9.65 -8.91 -0.02
C THR A 106 9.20 -10.32 -0.36
N ASP A 107 9.22 -10.66 -1.65
CA ASP A 107 8.75 -11.96 -2.16
C ASP A 107 7.40 -12.37 -1.56
N ASP A 108 6.41 -11.49 -1.67
CA ASP A 108 5.05 -11.65 -1.11
C ASP A 108 4.96 -11.73 0.43
N CYS A 109 6.06 -11.52 1.16
CA CYS A 109 6.03 -11.45 2.62
C CYS A 109 5.86 -10.01 3.09
N VAL A 110 4.74 -9.71 3.75
CA VAL A 110 4.47 -8.39 4.35
C VAL A 110 5.03 -8.35 5.77
N GLN A 111 5.97 -7.44 6.01
CA GLN A 111 6.49 -7.10 7.33
C GLN A 111 6.07 -5.69 7.71
N LEU A 112 5.71 -5.51 8.98
CA LEU A 112 5.41 -4.20 9.55
C LEU A 112 6.50 -3.84 10.54
N GLU A 113 7.29 -2.83 10.18
CA GLU A 113 8.25 -2.21 11.08
C GLU A 113 7.60 -0.97 11.69
N LYS A 114 7.64 -0.87 13.02
CA LYS A 114 7.30 0.36 13.71
C LYS A 114 8.59 1.11 13.96
N SER A 115 8.68 2.37 13.55
CA SER A 115 9.76 3.20 14.07
C SER A 115 9.49 3.38 15.56
N LEU A 116 10.35 2.78 16.40
CA LEU A 116 10.54 3.30 17.75
C LEU A 116 11.10 4.72 17.59
N HIS A 117 10.72 5.62 18.51
CA HIS A 117 11.09 7.04 18.48
C HIS A 117 12.53 7.28 18.04
N ARG A 118 12.77 8.46 17.45
CA ARG A 118 14.08 9.09 17.30
C ARG A 118 14.97 8.67 18.48
N LEU A 119 15.98 7.84 18.22
CA LEU A 119 17.18 7.91 19.01
C LEU A 119 17.68 9.34 18.78
N GLU A 120 17.47 10.19 19.78
CA GLU A 120 18.19 11.45 19.88
C GLU A 120 19.68 11.08 19.78
N ILE A 121 20.28 11.37 18.62
CA ILE A 121 21.73 11.38 18.51
C ILE A 121 22.14 12.60 19.33
N SER A 122 22.54 12.33 20.58
CA SER A 122 23.23 13.27 21.45
C SER A 122 24.69 13.43 21.03
#